data_AF-A0A377K025-F1
#
_entry.id   AF-A0A377K025-F1
#
_cell.length_a   1.000
_cell.length_b   1.000
_cell.length_c   1.000
_cell.angle_alpha   90.00
_cell.angle_beta   90.00
_cell.angle_gamma   90.00
#
_symmetry.space_group_name_H-M   'P 1'
#
loop_
_entity.id
_entity.type
_entity.pdbx_description
1 polymer ?
#
loop_
_entity_poly.entity_id
_entity_poly.type
_entity_poly.pdbx_seq_one_letter_code
_entity_poly.pdbx_strand_id
1 'polypeptide(L)'
;MPSRWIFALIIALLAPGAAAHNFVTGKTVTPVYIQEGGELLLNSDDEIHYQKWNSTQLAGKVRIIQYIAGRKSAKKKNSLLIKAVEAANFPQDRFQPTTIVNTDDAIFGTGYFVVGKIEKK
;
A
#
# COMPACT_ATOMS: atom_id res chain seq x y z
N MET A 1 6.28 48.26 -16.15
CA MET A 1 6.51 47.15 -15.19
C MET A 1 5.27 46.35 -14.75
N PRO A 2 3.99 46.64 -15.13
CA PRO A 2 2.85 45.83 -14.66
C PRO A 2 2.62 44.52 -15.43
N SER A 3 3.13 44.39 -16.67
CA SER A 3 2.89 43.20 -17.51
C SER A 3 3.43 41.89 -16.93
N ARG A 4 4.57 41.95 -16.23
CA ARG A 4 5.20 40.78 -15.61
C ARG A 4 4.36 40.20 -14.46
N TRP A 5 3.68 41.07 -13.71
CA TRP A 5 2.80 40.68 -12.61
C TRP A 5 1.48 40.09 -13.13
N ILE A 6 0.94 40.64 -14.22
CA ILE A 6 -0.26 40.10 -14.87
C ILE A 6 0.02 38.69 -15.43
N PHE A 7 1.16 38.49 -16.09
CA PHE A 7 1.55 37.16 -16.57
C PHE A 7 1.75 36.15 -15.43
N ALA A 8 2.39 36.56 -14.33
CA ALA A 8 2.56 35.69 -13.16
C ALA A 8 1.20 35.31 -12.52
N LEU A 9 0.27 36.24 -12.46
CA LEU A 9 -1.08 35.99 -11.94
C LEU A 9 -1.84 34.99 -12.82
N ILE A 10 -1.78 35.16 -14.14
CA ILE A 10 -2.41 34.25 -15.11
C ILE A 10 -1.86 32.82 -14.98
N ILE A 11 -0.54 32.66 -14.85
CA ILE A 11 0.07 31.33 -14.65
C ILE A 11 -0.35 30.70 -13.32
N ALA A 12 -0.45 31.49 -12.24
CA ALA A 12 -0.91 30.99 -10.94
C ALA A 12 -2.39 30.55 -10.97
N LEU A 13 -3.24 31.26 -11.71
CA LEU A 13 -4.67 30.91 -11.90
C LEU A 13 -4.89 29.70 -12.81
N LEU A 14 -3.93 29.40 -13.69
CA LEU A 14 -3.93 28.24 -14.59
C LEU A 14 -3.21 27.01 -14.00
N ALA A 15 -2.79 27.07 -12.73
CA ALA A 15 -2.17 25.91 -12.09
C ALA A 15 -3.16 24.73 -12.11
N PRO A 16 -2.83 23.61 -12.77
CA PRO A 16 -3.75 22.48 -12.86
C PRO A 16 -3.97 21.92 -11.46
N GLY A 17 -5.22 21.94 -11.01
CA GLY A 17 -5.63 21.21 -9.81
C GLY A 17 -5.39 19.71 -10.04
N ALA A 18 -4.61 19.07 -9.17
CA ALA A 18 -4.43 17.63 -9.24
C ALA A 18 -5.77 16.94 -8.89
N ALA A 19 -6.37 16.28 -9.88
CA ALA A 19 -7.54 15.44 -9.66
C ALA A 19 -7.08 14.15 -8.95
N ALA A 20 -7.25 14.10 -7.63
CA ALA A 20 -7.07 12.87 -6.88
C ALA A 20 -8.30 11.97 -7.06
N HIS A 21 -8.09 10.67 -7.25
CA HIS A 21 -9.19 9.73 -7.22
C HIS A 21 -9.76 9.68 -5.78
N ASN A 22 -11.07 9.74 -5.65
CA ASN A 22 -11.76 9.57 -4.38
C ASN A 22 -12.27 8.13 -4.24
N PHE A 23 -12.25 7.60 -3.03
CA PHE A 23 -13.00 6.40 -2.69
C PHE A 23 -14.45 6.80 -2.40
N VAL A 24 -15.40 6.14 -3.05
CA VAL A 24 -16.83 6.38 -2.83
C VAL A 24 -17.44 5.08 -2.31
N THR A 25 -18.03 5.15 -1.12
CA THR A 25 -18.72 4.00 -0.51
C THR A 25 -19.76 3.41 -1.46
N GLY A 26 -19.77 2.08 -1.59
CA GLY A 26 -20.69 1.37 -2.49
C GLY A 26 -20.25 1.31 -3.95
N LYS A 27 -19.19 2.05 -4.35
CA LYS A 27 -18.58 1.91 -5.67
C LYS A 27 -17.36 0.99 -5.62
N THR A 28 -17.07 0.35 -6.75
CA THR A 28 -15.84 -0.44 -6.90
C THR A 28 -14.62 0.45 -6.81
N VAL A 29 -13.60 -0.03 -6.10
CA VAL A 29 -12.31 0.63 -6.01
C VAL A 29 -11.56 0.48 -7.33
N THR A 30 -10.87 1.55 -7.76
CA THR A 30 -9.98 1.50 -8.93
C THR A 30 -8.91 0.43 -8.73
N PRO A 31 -8.71 -0.48 -9.69
CA PRO A 31 -7.70 -1.51 -9.56
C PRO A 31 -6.28 -0.95 -9.42
N VAL A 32 -5.48 -1.59 -8.58
CA VAL A 32 -4.05 -1.30 -8.39
C VAL A 32 -3.24 -2.45 -8.94
N TYR A 33 -2.22 -2.14 -9.73
CA TYR A 33 -1.30 -3.10 -10.34
C TYR A 33 0.12 -2.79 -9.88
N ILE A 34 0.79 -3.80 -9.31
CA ILE A 34 2.17 -3.71 -8.87
C ILE A 34 3.00 -4.65 -9.73
N GLN A 35 3.81 -4.06 -10.61
CA GLN A 35 4.58 -4.82 -11.59
C GLN A 35 5.96 -5.24 -11.08
N GLU A 36 6.54 -4.45 -10.16
CA GLU A 36 7.87 -4.67 -9.59
C GLU A 36 7.76 -4.80 -8.07
N GLY A 37 8.51 -5.73 -7.46
CA GLY A 37 8.44 -6.03 -6.02
C GLY A 37 7.16 -6.72 -5.55
N GLY A 38 6.04 -6.52 -6.25
CA GLY A 38 4.78 -7.27 -6.22
C GLY A 38 4.46 -8.05 -4.94
N GLU A 39 4.15 -9.33 -5.09
CA GLU A 39 3.87 -10.24 -3.98
C GLU A 39 5.02 -11.20 -3.76
N LEU A 40 5.41 -11.31 -2.48
CA LEU A 40 6.40 -12.27 -2.02
C LEU A 40 5.71 -13.61 -1.78
N LEU A 41 6.08 -14.62 -2.55
CA LEU A 41 5.68 -16.00 -2.36
C LEU A 41 6.85 -16.80 -1.82
N LEU A 42 6.58 -17.62 -0.81
CA LEU A 42 7.50 -18.65 -0.32
C LEU A 42 7.11 -19.95 -1.02
N ASN A 43 8.03 -20.55 -1.79
CA ASN A 43 7.80 -21.85 -2.42
C ASN A 43 7.98 -22.99 -1.40
N SER A 44 7.72 -24.23 -1.84
CA SER A 44 7.86 -25.43 -1.00
C SER A 44 9.30 -25.73 -0.56
N ASP A 45 10.28 -25.07 -1.19
CA ASP A 45 11.73 -25.25 -0.99
C ASP A 45 12.35 -24.07 -0.21
N ASP A 46 11.52 -23.26 0.47
CA ASP A 46 11.89 -22.03 1.20
C ASP A 46 12.55 -20.93 0.33
N GLU A 47 12.46 -21.01 -1.00
CA GLU A 47 12.93 -19.95 -1.88
C GLU A 47 11.85 -18.87 -2.08
N ILE A 48 12.33 -17.64 -2.15
CA ILE A 48 11.49 -16.46 -2.25
C ILE A 48 11.33 -16.05 -3.70
N HIS A 49 10.09 -15.99 -4.16
CA HIS A 49 9.75 -15.49 -5.48
C HIS A 49 8.89 -14.25 -5.40
N TYR A 50 9.19 -13.28 -6.25
CA TYR A 50 8.37 -12.10 -6.43
C TYR A 50 7.49 -12.29 -7.67
N GLN A 51 6.18 -12.12 -7.51
CA GLN A 51 5.23 -12.14 -8.63
C GLN A 51 4.52 -10.81 -8.77
N LYS A 52 4.04 -10.51 -9.98
CA LYS A 52 3.17 -9.34 -10.21
C LYS A 52 1.91 -9.48 -9.37
N TRP A 53 1.46 -8.36 -8.79
CA TRP A 53 0.28 -8.34 -7.94
C TRP A 53 -0.77 -7.38 -8.48
N ASN A 54 -2.04 -7.73 -8.31
CA ASN A 54 -3.18 -6.91 -8.73
C ASN A 54 -4.24 -6.90 -7.62
N SER A 55 -4.98 -5.81 -7.43
CA SER A 55 -6.09 -5.79 -6.48
C SER A 55 -7.34 -6.53 -6.98
N THR A 56 -7.50 -6.81 -8.28
CA THR A 56 -8.69 -7.52 -8.78
C THR A 56 -8.76 -8.99 -8.36
N GLN A 57 -7.63 -9.63 -8.04
CA GLN A 57 -7.61 -10.97 -7.45
C GLN A 57 -8.12 -10.99 -6.00
N LEU A 58 -8.36 -9.82 -5.40
CA LEU A 58 -8.97 -9.69 -4.08
C LEU A 58 -10.51 -9.78 -4.10
N ALA A 59 -11.14 -10.43 -5.08
CA ALA A 59 -12.58 -10.68 -4.98
C ALA A 59 -12.90 -11.67 -3.83
N GLY A 60 -14.16 -11.73 -3.39
CA GLY A 60 -14.70 -12.85 -2.58
C GLY A 60 -14.50 -12.80 -1.05
N LYS A 61 -13.69 -11.90 -0.49
CA LYS A 61 -13.55 -11.72 0.97
C LYS A 61 -13.64 -10.24 1.37
N VAL A 62 -14.03 -9.98 2.61
CA VAL A 62 -13.90 -8.66 3.23
C VAL A 62 -12.45 -8.42 3.60
N ARG A 63 -11.92 -7.22 3.35
CA ARG A 63 -10.50 -6.93 3.53
C ARG A 63 -10.26 -5.54 4.09
N ILE A 64 -9.15 -5.41 4.81
CA ILE A 64 -8.50 -4.13 5.09
C ILE A 64 -7.24 -4.09 4.22
N ILE A 65 -7.15 -3.10 3.33
CA ILE A 65 -5.98 -2.88 2.48
C ILE A 65 -5.22 -1.67 3.03
N GLN A 66 -3.97 -1.87 3.42
CA GLN A 66 -3.10 -0.80 3.92
C GLN A 66 -1.92 -0.60 2.97
N TYR A 67 -1.72 0.63 2.50
CA TYR A 67 -0.49 1.02 1.81
C TYR A 67 0.40 1.83 2.78
N ILE A 68 1.58 1.30 3.11
CA ILE A 68 2.46 1.89 4.12
C ILE A 68 3.90 2.00 3.62
N ALA A 69 4.60 3.03 4.06
CA ALA A 69 6.05 3.13 3.83
C ALA A 69 6.82 2.02 4.55
N GLY A 70 7.90 1.52 3.96
CA GLY A 70 8.83 0.53 4.53
C GLY A 70 9.63 1.01 5.75
N ARG A 71 9.15 2.00 6.48
CA ARG A 71 9.82 2.61 7.65
C ARG A 71 9.31 2.00 8.95
N LYS A 72 10.22 1.79 9.92
CA LYS A 72 9.86 1.34 11.28
C LYS A 72 8.82 2.26 11.94
N SER A 73 8.90 3.57 11.70
CA SER A 73 7.95 4.55 12.22
C SER A 73 6.54 4.39 11.64
N ALA A 74 6.41 4.06 10.35
CA ALA A 74 5.13 3.79 9.71
C ALA A 74 4.48 2.52 10.29
N LYS A 75 5.26 1.45 10.50
CA LYS A 75 4.79 0.24 11.20
C LYS A 75 4.29 0.56 12.62
N LYS A 76 5.03 1.38 13.37
CA LYS A 76 4.65 1.76 14.74
C LYS A 76 3.31 2.51 14.77
N LYS A 77 3.10 3.46 13.86
CA LYS A 77 1.84 4.22 13.76
C LYS A 77 0.63 3.33 13.46
N ASN A 78 0.80 2.32 12.61
CA ASN A 78 -0.29 1.40 12.23
C ASN A 78 -0.46 0.21 13.17
N SER A 79 0.43 0.04 14.17
CA SER A 79 0.41 -1.12 15.07
C SER A 79 -0.89 -1.27 15.86
N LEU A 80 -1.56 -0.16 16.20
CA LEU A 80 -2.83 -0.20 16.91
C LEU A 80 -3.94 -0.81 16.07
N LEU A 81 -4.02 -0.45 14.78
CA LEU A 81 -4.99 -1.03 13.85
C LEU A 81 -4.74 -2.53 13.67
N ILE A 82 -3.49 -2.93 13.44
CA ILE A 82 -3.12 -4.35 13.26
C ILE A 82 -3.53 -5.16 14.49
N LYS A 83 -3.19 -4.69 15.70
CA LYS A 83 -3.56 -5.35 16.96
C LYS A 83 -5.07 -5.43 17.15
N ALA A 84 -5.81 -4.39 16.79
CA ALA A 84 -7.26 -4.38 16.89
C ALA A 84 -7.90 -5.43 15.95
N VAL A 85 -7.38 -5.55 14.72
CA VAL A 85 -7.83 -6.54 13.74
C VAL A 85 -7.50 -7.97 14.20
N GLU A 86 -6.30 -8.18 14.74
CA GLU A 86 -5.89 -9.46 15.34
C GLU A 86 -6.78 -9.83 16.52
N ALA A 87 -7.04 -8.88 17.43
CA ALA A 87 -7.88 -9.09 18.60
C ALA A 87 -9.36 -9.34 18.24
N ALA A 88 -9.85 -8.74 17.15
CA ALA A 88 -11.19 -8.98 16.64
C ALA A 88 -11.40 -10.41 16.10
N ASN A 89 -10.31 -11.12 15.77
CA ASN A 89 -10.30 -12.52 15.37
C ASN A 89 -11.35 -12.85 14.29
N PHE A 90 -11.33 -12.09 13.19
CA PHE A 90 -12.30 -12.27 12.10
C PHE A 90 -12.19 -13.66 11.46
N PRO A 91 -13.31 -14.21 10.95
CA PRO A 91 -13.31 -15.51 10.26
C PRO A 91 -12.37 -15.52 9.05
N GLN A 92 -11.40 -16.44 9.02
CA GLN A 92 -10.32 -16.49 8.02
C GLN A 92 -10.81 -16.85 6.61
N ASP A 93 -11.97 -17.50 6.52
CA ASP A 93 -12.66 -17.83 5.28
C ASP A 93 -13.29 -16.58 4.64
N ARG A 94 -13.77 -15.62 5.45
CA ARG A 94 -14.47 -14.41 4.99
C ARG A 94 -13.65 -13.13 5.08
N PHE A 95 -12.58 -13.11 5.85
CA PHE A 95 -11.75 -11.93 6.07
C PHE A 95 -10.28 -12.20 5.72
N GLN A 96 -9.63 -11.25 5.06
CA GLN A 96 -8.21 -11.30 4.77
C GLN A 96 -7.61 -9.89 4.75
N PRO A 97 -6.69 -9.54 5.67
CA PRO A 97 -5.98 -8.28 5.58
C PRO A 97 -4.91 -8.32 4.48
N THR A 98 -4.65 -7.20 3.83
CA THR A 98 -3.60 -7.04 2.82
C THR A 98 -2.79 -5.79 3.13
N THR A 99 -1.47 -5.91 3.24
CA THR A 99 -0.58 -4.76 3.44
C THR A 99 0.38 -4.67 2.27
N ILE A 100 0.34 -3.56 1.57
CA ILE A 100 1.27 -3.20 0.49
C ILE A 100 2.32 -2.28 1.10
N VAL A 101 3.59 -2.65 0.96
CA VAL A 101 4.71 -1.92 1.56
C VAL A 101 5.51 -1.23 0.48
N ASN A 102 5.68 0.09 0.57
CA ASN A 102 6.62 0.81 -0.29
C ASN A 102 8.05 0.55 0.18
N THR A 103 8.81 -0.23 -0.60
CA THR A 103 10.20 -0.59 -0.32
C THR A 103 11.19 0.51 -0.66
N ASP A 104 10.86 1.46 -1.53
CA ASP A 104 11.74 2.60 -1.86
C ASP A 104 11.93 3.51 -0.65
N ASP A 105 10.95 3.50 0.26
CA ASP A 105 10.99 4.19 1.54
C ASP A 105 11.58 3.33 2.68
N ALA A 106 12.12 2.15 2.39
CA ALA A 106 12.75 1.29 3.39
C ALA A 106 14.16 1.75 3.73
N ILE A 107 14.51 1.75 5.02
CA ILE A 107 15.90 1.95 5.46
C ILE A 107 16.67 0.65 5.22
N PHE A 108 17.78 0.75 4.49
CA PHE A 108 18.74 -0.32 4.19
C PHE A 108 19.08 -1.14 5.45
N GLY A 109 19.03 -2.47 5.36
CA GLY A 109 19.20 -3.38 6.51
C GLY A 109 17.91 -3.85 7.20
N THR A 110 16.73 -3.53 6.65
CA THR A 110 15.45 -4.13 7.10
C THR A 110 14.86 -5.16 6.13
N GLY A 111 15.38 -5.28 4.90
CA GLY A 111 14.95 -6.30 3.93
C GLY A 111 15.12 -7.74 4.44
N TYR A 112 16.27 -8.03 5.06
CA TYR A 112 16.53 -9.32 5.72
C TYR A 112 15.62 -9.58 6.95
N PHE A 113 15.05 -8.54 7.56
CA PHE A 113 14.18 -8.64 8.74
C PHE A 113 12.67 -8.62 8.41
N VAL A 114 12.28 -8.37 7.16
CA VAL A 114 10.90 -8.53 6.67
C VAL A 114 10.70 -9.93 6.09
N VAL A 115 11.73 -10.47 5.42
CA VAL A 115 11.76 -11.85 4.95
C VAL A 115 11.87 -12.86 6.10
N GLY A 116 12.84 -12.69 7.01
CA GLY A 116 13.07 -13.65 8.11
C GLY A 116 11.97 -13.72 9.19
N LYS A 117 10.93 -12.90 9.10
CA LYS A 117 9.71 -13.02 9.95
C LYS A 117 8.53 -13.68 9.23
N ILE A 118 8.63 -13.89 7.93
CA ILE A 118 7.72 -14.74 7.15
C ILE A 118 8.19 -16.21 7.25
N GLU A 119 9.49 -16.43 7.42
CA GLU A 119 10.17 -17.74 7.52
C GLU A 119 10.05 -18.45 8.88
N LYS A 120 9.53 -17.78 9.93
CA LYS A 120 9.27 -18.44 11.23
C LYS A 120 7.80 -18.40 11.59
N LYS A 121 7.05 -19.35 11.04
CA LYS A 121 6.14 -20.17 11.83
C LYS A 121 6.03 -21.57 11.28
#